data_AF-A0A950GX64-F1
#
_entry.id   AF-A0A950GX64-F1
#
_cell.length_a   1.000
_cell.length_b   1.000
_cell.length_c   1.000
_cell.angle_alpha   90.00
_cell.angle_beta   90.00
_cell.angle_gamma   90.00
#
_symmetry.space_group_name_H-M   'P 1'
#
loop_
_entity.id
_entity.type
_entity.pdbx_description
1 polymer ?
#
loop_
_entity_poly.entity_id
_entity_poly.type
_entity_poly.pdbx_seq_one_letter_code
_entity_poly.pdbx_strand_id
1 'polypeptide(L)'
;MLGVTASVTTPTWTDHVYACRYRYPDGSFELTVKELSSWPQTLAYYAAFGRKEGLTPTVPRLGQGSFQTDNGSMVVRKDWKVLQVDISGLPDQFGHPPTSRGDVAVTVADVILACWSGD
;
A
#
# COMPACT_ATOMS: atom_id res chain seq x y z
N MET A 1 -12.31 7.27 -4.95
CA MET A 1 -12.71 5.99 -5.61
C MET A 1 -12.10 5.98 -7.00
N LEU A 2 -11.53 4.88 -7.47
CA LEU A 2 -10.75 4.83 -8.73
C LEU A 2 -11.60 4.80 -10.02
N GLY A 3 -12.92 4.62 -9.91
CA GLY A 3 -13.81 4.59 -11.07
C GLY A 3 -13.68 3.35 -11.96
N VAL A 4 -13.01 2.30 -11.48
CA VAL A 4 -12.75 1.04 -12.20
C VAL A 4 -13.04 -0.18 -11.32
N THR A 5 -13.37 -1.30 -11.94
CA THR A 5 -13.67 -2.57 -11.25
C THR A 5 -12.52 -3.55 -11.42
N ALA A 6 -12.04 -4.09 -10.30
CA ALA A 6 -11.01 -5.12 -10.28
C ALA A 6 -11.62 -6.53 -10.19
N SER A 7 -10.90 -7.51 -10.73
CA SER A 7 -10.97 -8.89 -10.23
C SER A 7 -9.92 -9.08 -9.15
N VAL A 8 -10.30 -9.66 -8.02
CA VAL A 8 -9.40 -9.81 -6.86
C VAL A 8 -9.03 -11.28 -6.71
N THR A 9 -7.75 -11.56 -6.53
CA THR A 9 -7.29 -12.93 -6.24
C THR A 9 -7.74 -13.37 -4.86
N THR A 10 -7.89 -14.67 -4.65
CA THR A 10 -8.03 -15.23 -3.30
C THR A 10 -6.86 -14.74 -2.43
N PRO A 11 -7.12 -14.14 -1.27
CA PRO A 11 -6.06 -13.68 -0.40
C PRO A 11 -5.21 -14.84 0.13
N THR A 12 -3.92 -14.59 0.31
CA THR A 12 -3.01 -15.53 0.95
C THR A 12 -2.59 -15.00 2.31
N TRP A 13 -2.38 -15.90 3.26
CA TRP A 13 -1.78 -15.62 4.55
C TRP A 13 -0.58 -16.54 4.75
N THR A 14 0.63 -16.01 4.65
CA THR A 14 1.86 -16.80 4.80
C THR A 14 2.93 -15.92 5.43
N ASP A 15 3.69 -16.46 6.38
CA ASP A 15 4.74 -15.74 7.11
C ASP A 15 4.29 -14.38 7.67
N HIS A 16 3.08 -14.33 8.23
CA HIS A 16 2.45 -13.11 8.78
C HIS A 16 2.28 -11.99 7.73
N VAL A 17 2.10 -12.36 6.47
CA VAL A 17 1.76 -11.44 5.39
C VAL A 17 0.41 -11.84 4.82
N TYR A 18 -0.56 -10.94 4.97
CA TYR A 18 -1.76 -10.95 4.14
C TYR A 18 -1.41 -10.37 2.78
N ALA A 19 -1.78 -11.03 1.70
CA ALA A 19 -1.61 -10.50 0.36
C ALA A 19 -2.82 -10.77 -0.53
N CYS A 20 -3.18 -9.80 -1.36
CA CYS A 20 -4.11 -9.99 -2.47
C CYS A 20 -3.75 -9.08 -3.63
N ARG A 21 -4.03 -9.56 -4.85
CA ARG A 21 -3.78 -8.80 -6.08
C ARG A 21 -5.09 -8.35 -6.69
N TYR A 22 -5.16 -7.07 -7.02
CA TYR A 22 -6.26 -6.45 -7.75
C TYR A 22 -5.86 -6.37 -9.21
N ARG A 23 -6.57 -7.10 -10.07
CA ARG A 23 -6.31 -7.19 -11.51
C ARG A 23 -7.36 -6.43 -12.31
N TYR A 24 -6.86 -5.64 -13.24
CA TYR A 24 -7.62 -4.88 -14.23
C TYR A 24 -7.20 -5.33 -15.64
N PRO A 25 -7.96 -5.01 -16.69
CA PRO A 25 -7.57 -5.34 -18.06
C PRO A 25 -6.21 -4.75 -18.49
N ASP A 26 -5.85 -3.61 -17.94
CA ASP A 26 -4.69 -2.78 -18.31
C ASP A 26 -3.60 -2.72 -17.23
N GLY A 27 -3.75 -3.46 -16.13
CA GLY A 27 -2.74 -3.49 -15.07
C GLY A 27 -3.17 -4.22 -13.81
N SER A 28 -2.30 -4.20 -12.80
CA SER A 28 -2.64 -4.71 -11.47
C SER A 28 -1.84 -3.99 -10.39
N PHE A 29 -2.41 -3.94 -9.19
CA PHE A 29 -1.64 -3.61 -7.99
C PHE A 29 -1.74 -4.75 -6.98
N GLU A 30 -0.74 -4.85 -6.11
CA GLU A 30 -0.73 -5.80 -5.01
C GLU A 30 -0.85 -5.07 -3.67
N LEU A 31 -1.76 -5.57 -2.85
CA LEU A 31 -1.94 -5.11 -1.48
C LEU A 31 -1.32 -6.16 -0.57
N THR A 32 -0.38 -5.73 0.28
CA THR A 32 0.14 -6.58 1.35
C THR A 32 0.02 -5.90 2.70
N VAL A 33 -0.26 -6.69 3.74
CA VAL A 33 -0.18 -6.26 5.13
C VAL A 33 0.74 -7.21 5.86
N LYS A 34 1.91 -6.70 6.27
CA LYS A 34 2.84 -7.41 7.15
C LYS A 34 2.42 -7.18 8.59
N GLU A 35 2.16 -8.25 9.33
CA GLU A 35 1.97 -8.22 10.77
C GLU A 35 3.28 -8.53 11.51
N LEU A 36 3.56 -7.74 12.55
CA LEU A 36 4.73 -7.83 13.40
C LEU A 36 4.27 -8.03 14.86
N SER A 37 5.18 -8.46 15.72
CA SER A 37 4.85 -8.84 17.09
C SER A 37 4.88 -7.66 18.08
N SER A 38 5.31 -6.47 17.65
CA SER A 38 5.41 -5.30 18.54
C SER A 38 5.58 -3.98 17.80
N TRP A 39 5.35 -2.88 18.52
CA TRP A 39 5.63 -1.53 18.01
C TRP A 39 7.10 -1.30 17.61
N PRO A 40 8.12 -1.63 18.44
CA PRO A 40 9.52 -1.42 18.04
C PRO A 40 9.91 -2.23 16.81
N GLN A 41 9.43 -3.48 16.69
CA GLN A 41 9.69 -4.31 15.51
C GLN A 41 9.04 -3.72 14.26
N THR A 42 7.81 -3.21 14.37
CA THR A 42 7.10 -2.56 13.27
C THR A 42 7.83 -1.29 12.81
N LEU A 43 8.29 -0.47 13.75
CA LEU A 43 9.05 0.74 13.44
C LEU A 43 10.39 0.42 12.77
N ALA A 44 11.11 -0.58 13.27
CA ALA A 44 12.38 -1.03 12.69
C ALA A 44 12.20 -1.59 11.28
N TYR A 45 11.18 -2.43 11.07
CA TYR A 45 10.82 -2.98 9.76
C TYR A 45 10.48 -1.87 8.78
N TYR A 46 9.57 -0.95 9.15
CA TYR A 46 9.16 0.18 8.32
C TYR A 46 10.35 1.07 7.91
N ALA A 47 11.22 1.41 8.86
CA ALA A 47 12.40 2.23 8.59
C ALA A 47 13.42 1.50 7.70
N ALA A 48 13.62 0.19 7.89
CA ALA A 48 14.48 -0.61 7.02
C ALA A 48 13.92 -0.73 5.61
N PHE A 49 12.61 -0.92 5.47
CA PHE A 49 11.92 -0.98 4.19
C PHE A 49 12.08 0.34 3.42
N GLY A 50 11.85 1.49 4.08
CA GLY A 50 12.03 2.80 3.44
C GLY A 50 13.46 3.10 3.01
N ARG A 51 14.48 2.65 3.75
CA ARG A 51 15.88 2.78 3.30
C ARG A 51 16.19 1.94 2.06
N LYS A 52 15.49 0.83 1.87
CA LYS A 52 15.72 -0.12 0.77
C LYS A 52 14.99 0.31 -0.50
N GLU A 53 13.72 0.71 -0.37
CA GLU A 53 12.84 0.98 -1.52
C GLU A 53 12.78 2.47 -1.91
N GLY A 54 13.50 3.32 -1.16
CA GLY A 54 13.41 4.77 -1.28
C GLY A 54 12.30 5.35 -0.41
N LEU A 55 12.49 6.59 0.03
CA LEU A 55 11.55 7.29 0.89
C LEU A 55 11.35 8.72 0.39
N THR A 56 10.18 8.96 -0.22
CA THR A 56 9.74 10.30 -0.62
C THR A 56 8.91 10.92 0.51
N PRO A 57 9.38 11.99 1.18
CA PRO A 57 8.74 12.53 2.38
C PRO A 57 7.54 13.45 2.11
N THR A 58 7.26 13.81 0.86
CA THR A 58 6.23 14.80 0.47
C THR A 58 4.80 14.25 0.38
N VAL A 59 4.47 13.17 1.10
CA VAL A 59 3.18 12.48 0.99
C VAL A 59 2.23 12.81 2.16
N PRO A 60 0.91 12.63 2.00
CA PRO A 60 -0.03 12.76 3.11
C PRO A 60 0.39 11.89 4.29
N ARG A 61 0.29 12.45 5.51
CA ARG A 61 0.48 11.69 6.76
C ARG A 61 -0.70 10.75 6.95
N LEU A 62 -0.54 9.52 6.47
CA LEU A 62 -1.50 8.44 6.62
C LEU A 62 -1.09 7.55 7.80
N GLY A 63 -2.07 7.06 8.56
CA GLY A 63 -1.83 6.19 9.72
C GLY A 63 -0.90 6.83 10.76
N GLN A 64 0.03 6.04 11.30
CA GLN A 64 1.03 6.47 12.28
C GLN A 64 2.41 6.73 11.63
N GLY A 65 2.46 6.71 10.30
CA GLY A 65 3.64 6.94 9.49
C GLY A 65 3.42 6.43 8.08
N SER A 66 3.76 7.23 7.08
CA SER A 66 3.67 6.85 5.67
C SER A 66 4.82 7.40 4.83
N PHE A 67 5.12 6.73 3.73
CA PHE A 67 5.97 7.25 2.65
C PHE A 67 5.59 6.62 1.32
N GLN A 68 5.98 7.27 0.22
CA GLN A 68 6.05 6.62 -1.09
C GLN A 68 7.48 6.17 -1.38
N THR A 69 7.60 4.99 -1.99
CA THR A 69 8.85 4.47 -2.56
C THR A 69 9.22 5.27 -3.82
N ASP A 70 10.43 5.07 -4.34
CA ASP A 70 10.90 5.78 -5.55
C ASP A 70 10.04 5.46 -6.80
N ASN A 71 9.35 4.31 -6.81
CA ASN A 71 8.45 3.93 -7.90
C ASN A 71 7.01 4.45 -7.75
N GLY A 72 6.70 5.12 -6.64
CA GLY A 72 5.38 5.69 -6.32
C GLY A 72 4.45 4.77 -5.51
N SER A 73 4.90 3.57 -5.11
CA SER A 73 4.14 2.68 -4.23
C SER A 73 4.00 3.25 -2.83
N MET A 74 2.88 2.98 -2.17
CA MET A 74 2.56 3.56 -0.88
C MET A 74 2.82 2.57 0.25
N VAL A 75 3.51 3.02 1.30
CA VAL A 75 3.78 2.25 2.50
C VAL A 75 3.22 3.01 3.69
N VAL A 76 2.41 2.34 4.51
CA VAL A 76 1.80 2.92 5.71
C VAL A 76 2.02 2.00 6.90
N ARG A 77 2.47 2.58 8.00
CA ARG A 77 2.53 1.92 9.31
C ARG A 77 1.29 2.28 10.11
N LYS A 78 0.64 1.24 10.64
CA LYS A 78 -0.47 1.38 11.58
C LYS A 78 -0.48 0.20 12.54
N ASP A 79 -0.47 0.53 13.82
CA ASP A 79 -0.43 -0.38 14.97
C ASP A 79 0.80 -1.31 14.89
N TRP A 80 0.62 -2.63 14.90
CA TRP A 80 1.72 -3.59 14.70
C TRP A 80 1.81 -4.11 13.26
N LYS A 81 1.32 -3.32 12.30
CA LYS A 81 1.20 -3.72 10.91
C LYS A 81 1.79 -2.68 9.95
N VAL A 82 2.28 -3.16 8.82
CA VAL A 82 2.74 -2.33 7.70
C VAL A 82 1.97 -2.72 6.44
N LEU A 83 1.17 -1.78 5.95
CA LEU A 83 0.48 -1.84 4.67
C LEU A 83 1.43 -1.41 3.56
N GLN A 84 1.47 -2.18 2.48
CA GLN A 84 2.07 -1.78 1.21
C GLN A 84 1.04 -1.89 0.10
N VAL A 85 0.94 -0.84 -0.71
CA VAL A 85 0.20 -0.81 -1.98
C VAL A 85 1.23 -0.72 -3.10
N ASP A 86 1.61 -1.86 -3.66
CA ASP A 86 2.56 -1.96 -4.77
C ASP A 86 1.85 -1.73 -6.10
N ILE A 87 2.17 -0.60 -6.74
CA ILE A 87 1.57 -0.15 -8.00
C ILE A 87 2.47 -0.38 -9.22
N SER A 88 3.56 -1.14 -9.08
CA SER A 88 4.52 -1.37 -10.17
C SER A 88 3.90 -2.02 -11.41
N GLY A 89 2.79 -2.74 -11.25
CA GLY A 89 2.02 -3.35 -12.33
C GLY A 89 0.91 -2.46 -12.92
N LEU A 90 0.76 -1.21 -12.49
CA LEU A 90 -0.19 -0.25 -13.08
C LEU A 90 0.50 0.61 -14.16
N PRO A 91 -0.26 1.03 -15.19
CA PRO A 91 0.20 2.05 -16.14
C PRO A 91 0.46 3.38 -15.43
N ASP A 92 1.27 4.26 -16.02
CA ASP A 92 1.65 5.55 -15.42
C ASP A 92 0.46 6.43 -15.05
N GLN A 93 -0.63 6.34 -15.84
CA GLN A 93 -1.93 6.90 -15.51
C GLN A 93 -2.99 5.81 -15.41
N PHE A 94 -3.84 5.89 -14.39
CA PHE A 94 -4.84 4.88 -14.11
C PHE A 94 -6.11 5.47 -13.48
N GLY A 95 -7.24 4.77 -13.66
CA GLY A 95 -8.55 5.15 -13.13
C GLY A 95 -9.37 6.07 -14.02
N HIS A 96 -10.55 6.47 -13.52
CA HIS A 96 -11.48 7.35 -14.20
C HIS A 96 -12.02 8.45 -13.26
N PRO A 97 -11.65 9.73 -13.48
CA PRO A 97 -10.72 10.22 -14.50
C PRO A 97 -9.28 9.68 -14.28
N PRO A 98 -8.45 9.58 -15.33
CA PRO A 98 -7.07 9.12 -15.19
C PRO A 98 -6.27 10.05 -14.27
N THR A 99 -5.56 9.46 -13.32
CA THR A 99 -4.60 10.15 -12.44
C THR A 99 -3.27 9.41 -12.41
N SER A 100 -2.23 9.98 -11.79
CA SER A 100 -0.94 9.29 -11.70
C SER A 100 -1.06 8.00 -10.89
N ARG A 101 -0.31 6.96 -11.25
CA ARG A 101 -0.29 5.70 -10.47
C ARG A 101 0.16 5.90 -9.01
N GLY A 102 0.97 6.93 -8.74
CA GLY A 102 1.33 7.32 -7.38
C GLY A 102 0.14 7.83 -6.58
N ASP A 103 -0.69 8.70 -7.18
CA ASP A 103 -1.92 9.19 -6.54
C ASP A 103 -2.95 8.06 -6.33
N VAL A 104 -2.96 7.06 -7.23
CA VAL A 104 -3.73 5.83 -7.03
C VAL A 104 -3.28 5.09 -5.77
N ALA A 105 -1.97 4.92 -5.57
CA ALA A 105 -1.44 4.25 -4.37
C ALA A 105 -1.85 4.97 -3.08
N VAL A 106 -1.77 6.31 -3.08
CA VAL A 106 -2.23 7.15 -1.95
C VAL A 106 -3.73 6.98 -1.71
N THR A 107 -4.54 7.06 -2.77
CA THR A 107 -6.01 6.92 -2.69
C THR A 107 -6.41 5.55 -2.15
N VAL A 108 -5.77 4.48 -2.61
CA VAL A 108 -6.04 3.12 -2.13
C VAL A 108 -5.68 2.98 -0.65
N ALA A 109 -4.50 3.47 -0.25
CA ALA A 109 -4.08 3.44 1.14
C ALA A 109 -5.04 4.21 2.07
N ASP A 110 -5.50 5.39 1.64
CA ASP A 110 -6.46 6.21 2.39
C ASP A 110 -7.80 5.49 2.60
N VAL A 111 -8.35 4.88 1.54
CA VAL A 111 -9.60 4.11 1.63
C VAL A 111 -9.46 2.92 2.57
N ILE A 112 -8.35 2.18 2.51
CA ILE A 112 -8.10 1.05 3.41
C ILE A 112 -8.05 1.54 4.86
N LEU A 113 -7.35 2.63 5.14
CA LEU A 113 -7.21 3.19 6.48
C LEU A 113 -8.52 3.74 7.03
N ALA A 114 -9.38 4.30 6.17
CA ALA A 114 -10.72 4.74 6.57
C ALA A 114 -11.60 3.58 7.07
N CYS A 115 -11.39 2.36 6.54
CA CYS A 115 -12.09 1.16 6.97
C CYS A 115 -11.35 0.36 8.04
N TRP A 116 -10.09 0.71 8.33
CA TRP A 116 -9.24 -0.03 9.25
C TRP A 116 -9.73 0.17 10.69
N SER A 117 -10.46 -0.83 11.18
CA SER A 117 -10.90 -0.95 12.57
C SER A 117 -10.19 -2.14 13.22
N GLY A 118 -9.50 -1.88 14.33
CA GLY A 118 -8.72 -2.87 15.07
C GLY A 118 -7.36 -2.33 15.51
N ASP A 119 -6.86 -2.91 16.60
CA ASP A 119 -5.49 -2.74 17.12
C ASP A 119 -4.55 -3.83 16.53
#